data_AF-A0A1V6SMZ9-F1
#
_entry.id   AF-A0A1V6SMZ9-F1
#
_cell.length_a   1.000
_cell.length_b   1.000
_cell.length_c   1.000
_cell.angle_alpha   90.00
_cell.angle_beta   90.00
_cell.angle_gamma   90.00
#
_symmetry.space_group_name_H-M   'P 1'
#
loop_
_entity.id
_entity.type
_entity.pdbx_description
1 polymer ?
#
loop_
_entity_poly.entity_id
_entity_poly.type
_entity_poly.pdbx_seq_one_letter_code
_entity_poly.pdbx_strand_id
1 'polypeptide(L)'
;MGKATECVVAYPARLPSGAPTQFNLEYYLNTHMPLIDKYWGPYGLEGWEVSKGLEDDGIECRYIIQATLHFESMQGLVAALAASETKMTRADISNYTNVKPDIWVLKEFARNTV
;
A
#
# COMPACT_ATOMS: atom_id res chain seq x y z
N MET A 1 18.30 0.73 -17.69
CA MET A 1 17.46 0.21 -16.60
C MET A 1 16.32 1.20 -16.42
N GLY A 2 15.07 0.74 -16.56
CA GLY A 2 13.89 1.60 -16.38
C GLY A 2 13.81 2.07 -14.92
N LYS A 3 13.44 3.32 -14.70
CA LYS A 3 13.20 3.85 -13.36
C LYS A 3 12.02 3.11 -12.72
N ALA A 4 12.16 2.64 -11.48
CA ALA A 4 11.15 1.87 -10.77
C ALA A 4 9.81 2.61 -10.74
N THR A 5 8.71 1.86 -10.95
CA THR A 5 7.35 2.37 -10.77
C THR A 5 6.89 2.01 -9.37
N GLU A 6 6.48 3.00 -8.59
CA GLU A 6 6.05 2.79 -7.22
C GLU A 6 4.54 3.01 -7.12
N CYS A 7 3.82 2.08 -6.52
CA CYS A 7 2.42 2.24 -6.15
C CYS A 7 2.36 2.47 -4.65
N VAL A 8 1.86 3.64 -4.24
CA VAL A 8 1.65 3.95 -2.83
C VAL A 8 0.20 3.67 -2.46
N VAL A 9 0.01 2.94 -1.37
CA VAL A 9 -1.28 2.63 -0.77
C VAL A 9 -1.25 3.13 0.67
N ALA A 10 -1.96 4.22 0.96
CA ALA A 10 -1.92 4.89 2.25
C ALA A 10 -3.29 4.92 2.92
N TYR A 11 -3.36 4.50 4.19
CA TYR A 11 -4.59 4.42 4.97
C TYR A 11 -4.73 5.66 5.85
N PRO A 12 -5.78 6.47 5.69
CA PRO A 12 -5.97 7.68 6.50
C PRO A 12 -5.94 7.34 7.99
N ALA A 13 -5.35 8.21 8.81
CA ALA A 13 -5.28 8.00 10.26
C ALA A 13 -6.64 8.25 10.96
N ARG A 14 -7.52 9.01 10.32
CA ARG A 14 -8.85 9.35 10.81
C ARG A 14 -9.91 9.16 9.73
N LEU A 15 -11.13 8.84 10.15
CA LEU A 15 -12.34 8.83 9.33
C LEU A 15 -12.77 10.27 8.99
N PRO A 16 -13.66 10.48 8.00
CA PRO A 16 -14.25 11.81 7.74
C PRO A 16 -14.94 12.43 8.95
N SER A 17 -15.41 11.62 9.90
CA SER A 17 -16.00 12.07 11.17
C SER A 17 -14.97 12.53 12.21
N GLY A 18 -13.67 12.35 11.96
CA GLY A 18 -12.59 12.62 12.91
C GLY A 18 -12.24 11.45 13.84
N ALA A 19 -13.03 10.38 13.85
CA ALA A 19 -12.74 9.18 14.63
C ALA A 19 -11.44 8.50 14.15
N PRO A 20 -10.65 7.85 15.04
CA PRO A 20 -9.43 7.16 14.66
C PRO A 20 -9.70 5.93 13.79
N THR A 21 -8.81 5.67 12.85
CA THR A 21 -8.83 4.46 12.02
C THR A 21 -8.54 3.22 12.85
N GLN A 22 -9.33 2.18 12.64
CA GLN A 22 -9.03 0.84 13.16
C GLN A 22 -8.16 0.13 12.14
N PHE A 23 -7.01 -0.37 12.57
CA PHE A 23 -6.07 -1.08 11.71
C PHE A 23 -5.41 -2.23 12.46
N ASN A 24 -5.61 -3.46 11.98
CA ASN A 24 -4.94 -4.66 12.47
C ASN A 24 -3.66 -4.89 11.65
N LEU A 25 -2.54 -4.34 12.15
CA LEU A 25 -1.25 -4.44 11.46
C LEU A 25 -0.74 -5.88 11.38
N GLU A 26 -1.01 -6.71 12.38
CA GLU A 26 -0.58 -8.11 12.39
C GLU A 26 -1.29 -8.90 11.28
N TYR A 27 -2.61 -8.76 11.15
CA TYR A 27 -3.35 -9.38 10.06
C TYR A 27 -2.89 -8.84 8.70
N TYR A 28 -2.68 -7.53 8.60
CA TYR A 28 -2.22 -6.91 7.36
C TYR A 28 -0.90 -7.51 6.90
N LEU A 29 0.10 -7.62 7.78
CA LEU A 29 1.41 -8.16 7.42
C LEU A 29 1.39 -9.68 7.19
N ASN A 30 0.67 -10.44 8.02
CA ASN A 30 0.73 -11.90 8.00
C ASN A 30 -0.30 -12.55 7.06
N THR A 31 -1.28 -11.80 6.58
CA THR A 31 -2.35 -12.32 5.70
C THR A 31 -2.52 -11.47 4.45
N HIS A 32 -2.74 -10.16 4.59
CA HIS A 32 -3.00 -9.32 3.42
C HIS A 32 -1.79 -9.20 2.48
N MET A 33 -0.60 -8.90 3.01
CA MET A 33 0.60 -8.74 2.19
C MET A 33 1.00 -10.03 1.44
N PRO A 34 0.91 -11.24 2.02
CA PRO A 34 1.06 -12.49 1.26
C PRO A 34 0.05 -12.66 0.11
N LEU A 35 -1.18 -12.15 0.24
CA LEU A 35 -2.15 -12.14 -0.86
C LEU A 35 -1.71 -11.17 -1.97
N ILE A 36 -1.13 -10.03 -1.61
CA ILE A 36 -0.51 -9.10 -2.57
C ILE A 36 0.61 -9.81 -3.32
N ASP A 37 1.55 -10.45 -2.63
CA ASP A 37 2.64 -11.20 -3.29
C ASP A 37 2.09 -12.25 -4.27
N LYS A 38 1.11 -13.03 -3.82
CA LYS A 38 0.50 -14.10 -4.61
C LYS A 38 -0.20 -13.60 -5.87
N TYR A 39 -1.00 -12.53 -5.75
CA TYR A 39 -1.87 -12.08 -6.84
C TYR A 39 -1.24 -10.99 -7.69
N TRP A 40 -0.30 -10.21 -7.15
CA TRP A 40 0.35 -9.10 -7.85
C TRP A 40 1.76 -9.46 -8.34
N GLY A 41 2.42 -10.45 -7.72
CA GLY A 41 3.71 -11.02 -8.16
C GLY A 41 3.78 -11.34 -9.65
N PRO A 42 2.80 -12.07 -10.23
CA PRO A 42 2.81 -12.40 -11.67
C PRO A 42 2.78 -11.20 -12.62
N TYR A 43 2.47 -10.00 -12.13
CA TYR A 43 2.41 -8.76 -12.90
C TYR A 43 3.65 -7.87 -12.73
N GLY A 44 4.74 -8.42 -12.18
CA GLY A 44 6.01 -7.71 -12.04
C GLY A 44 6.14 -6.88 -10.77
N LEU A 45 5.46 -7.29 -9.68
CA LEU A 45 5.76 -6.79 -8.34
C LEU A 45 7.14 -7.31 -7.92
N GLU A 46 8.06 -6.40 -7.62
CA GLU A 46 9.44 -6.68 -7.24
C GLU A 46 9.64 -6.72 -5.72
N GLY A 47 8.77 -6.01 -4.97
CA GLY A 47 8.81 -5.97 -3.52
C GLY A 47 7.93 -4.86 -2.96
N TRP A 48 7.90 -4.74 -1.64
CA TRP A 48 7.14 -3.71 -0.95
C TRP A 48 7.74 -3.36 0.40
N GLU A 49 7.44 -2.15 0.85
CA GLU A 49 7.76 -1.65 2.19
C GLU A 49 6.47 -1.20 2.87
N VAL A 50 6.32 -1.50 4.17
CA VAL A 50 5.19 -1.01 4.98
C VAL A 50 5.73 -0.14 6.09
N SER A 51 5.29 1.12 6.12
CA SER A 51 5.65 2.11 7.12
C SER A 51 4.44 2.48 7.96
N LYS A 52 4.65 2.64 9.27
CA LYS A 52 3.63 3.12 10.19
C LYS A 52 3.81 4.63 10.42
N GLY A 53 2.71 5.37 10.29
CA GLY A 53 2.66 6.77 10.66
C GLY A 53 2.92 6.94 12.15
N LEU A 54 3.81 7.87 12.50
CA LEU A 54 4.07 8.23 13.89
C LEU A 54 3.25 9.45 14.26
N GLU A 55 2.67 9.41 15.45
CA GLU A 55 2.04 10.55 16.11
C GLU A 55 2.90 10.85 17.34
N ASP A 56 3.73 11.89 17.27
CA ASP A 56 4.62 12.29 18.36
C ASP A 56 4.89 13.81 18.32
N ASP A 57 5.20 14.40 19.46
CA ASP A 57 5.58 15.82 19.61
C ASP A 57 4.65 16.82 18.90
N GLY A 58 3.34 16.55 18.91
CA GLY A 58 2.33 17.42 18.29
C GLY A 58 2.24 17.32 16.76
N ILE A 59 2.95 16.38 16.14
CA ILE A 59 2.80 16.05 14.72
C ILE A 59 1.68 15.03 14.58
N GLU A 60 0.56 15.45 14.00
CA GLU A 60 -0.49 14.51 13.60
C GLU A 60 -0.12 13.82 12.29
N CYS A 61 -0.25 12.49 12.27
CA CYS A 61 -0.06 11.75 11.05
C CYS A 61 -1.33 11.80 10.19
N ARG A 62 -1.19 12.12 8.90
CA ARG A 62 -2.31 12.03 7.96
C ARG A 62 -2.68 10.57 7.64
N TYR A 63 -1.70 9.67 7.65
CA TYR A 63 -1.85 8.27 7.24
C TYR A 63 -1.24 7.32 8.27
N ILE A 64 -2.06 6.46 8.88
CA ILE A 64 -1.59 5.56 9.94
C ILE A 64 -0.71 4.43 9.41
N ILE A 65 -0.91 4.03 8.15
CA ILE A 65 -0.11 3.01 7.45
C ILE A 65 0.10 3.48 6.00
N GLN A 66 1.32 3.30 5.49
CA GLN A 66 1.64 3.42 4.08
C GLN A 66 2.36 2.16 3.62
N ALA A 67 1.87 1.55 2.54
CA ALA A 67 2.62 0.57 1.77
C ALA A 67 3.14 1.20 0.48
N THR A 68 4.42 1.03 0.19
CA THR A 68 5.03 1.37 -1.10
C THR A 68 5.37 0.07 -1.81
N LEU A 69 4.72 -0.19 -2.95
CA LEU A 69 4.94 -1.39 -3.76
C LEU A 69 5.77 -1.03 -4.98
N HIS A 70 6.81 -1.80 -5.26
CA HIS A 70 7.72 -1.59 -6.37
C HIS A 70 7.38 -2.52 -7.52
N PHE A 71 7.20 -1.95 -8.72
CA PHE A 71 6.90 -2.68 -9.94
C PHE A 71 7.96 -2.43 -11.01
N GLU A 72 8.24 -3.48 -11.78
CA GLU A 72 9.14 -3.44 -12.94
C GLU A 72 8.66 -2.41 -13.98
N SER A 73 7.34 -2.27 -14.15
CA SER A 73 6.75 -1.36 -15.13
C SER A 73 5.37 -0.83 -14.75
N MET A 74 5.02 0.33 -15.32
CA MET A 74 3.66 0.89 -15.23
C MET A 74 2.62 -0.03 -15.85
N GLN A 75 2.96 -0.73 -16.93
CA GLN A 75 2.06 -1.70 -17.56
C GLN A 75 1.74 -2.86 -16.62
N GLY A 76 2.75 -3.38 -15.93
CA GLY A 76 2.58 -4.42 -14.91
C GLY A 76 1.65 -3.99 -13.77
N LEU A 77 1.89 -2.79 -13.21
CA LEU A 77 1.02 -2.22 -12.17
C LEU A 77 -0.44 -2.08 -12.65
N VAL A 78 -0.65 -1.51 -13.84
CA VAL A 78 -2.01 -1.35 -14.40
C VAL A 78 -2.68 -2.71 -14.60
N ALA A 79 -1.95 -3.71 -15.08
CA ALA A 79 -2.46 -5.07 -15.24
C ALA A 79 -2.84 -5.70 -13.88
N ALA A 80 -1.99 -5.54 -12.86
CA ALA A 80 -2.28 -6.02 -11.51
C ALA A 80 -3.57 -5.38 -10.94
N LEU A 81 -3.71 -4.06 -11.07
CA LEU A 81 -4.91 -3.34 -10.59
C LEU A 81 -6.19 -3.77 -11.31
N ALA A 82 -6.09 -4.07 -12.61
CA ALA A 82 -7.22 -4.50 -13.44
C ALA A 82 -7.53 -6.01 -13.32
N ALA A 83 -6.60 -6.81 -12.80
CA ALA A 83 -6.73 -8.25 -12.67
C ALA A 83 -8.00 -8.65 -11.89
N SER A 84 -8.62 -9.74 -12.33
CA SER A 84 -9.81 -10.28 -11.65
C SER A 84 -9.48 -10.73 -10.22
N GLU A 85 -8.25 -11.20 -10.05
CA GLU A 85 -7.60 -11.70 -8.84
C GLU A 85 -7.43 -10.60 -7.79
N THR A 86 -7.28 -9.33 -8.22
CA THR A 86 -7.27 -8.15 -7.32
C THR A 86 -8.61 -7.91 -6.63
N LYS A 87 -9.69 -8.61 -7.03
CA LYS A 87 -10.90 -8.66 -6.19
C LYS A 87 -10.65 -9.36 -4.86
N MET A 88 -9.77 -10.35 -4.81
CA MET A 88 -9.45 -11.07 -3.56
C MET A 88 -8.74 -10.16 -2.56
N THR A 89 -7.76 -9.39 -3.01
CA THR A 89 -7.05 -8.44 -2.14
C THR A 89 -7.96 -7.29 -1.69
N ARG A 90 -8.85 -6.80 -2.57
CA ARG A 90 -9.85 -5.78 -2.20
C ARG A 90 -10.90 -6.28 -1.22
N ALA A 91 -11.36 -7.52 -1.36
CA ALA A 91 -12.35 -8.12 -0.46
C ALA A 91 -11.78 -8.33 0.95
N ASP A 92 -10.45 -8.47 1.06
CA ASP A 92 -9.75 -8.67 2.33
C ASP A 92 -9.61 -7.38 3.17
N ILE A 93 -9.82 -6.20 2.57
CA ILE A 93 -9.61 -4.90 3.24
C ILE A 93 -10.41 -4.78 4.55
N SER A 94 -11.66 -5.22 4.56
CA SER A 94 -12.52 -5.13 5.75
C SER A 94 -12.10 -6.03 6.90
N ASN A 95 -11.18 -6.98 6.68
CA ASN A 95 -10.70 -7.88 7.73
C ASN A 95 -9.68 -7.21 8.65
N TYR A 96 -8.98 -6.17 8.18
CA TYR A 96 -7.95 -5.49 8.97
C TYR A 96 -8.19 -3.99 9.13
N THR A 97 -9.06 -3.34 8.37
CA THR A 97 -9.32 -1.92 8.56
C THR A 97 -10.75 -1.49 8.24
N ASN A 98 -11.15 -0.36 8.82
CA ASN A 98 -12.44 0.28 8.60
C ASN A 98 -12.39 1.47 7.62
N VAL A 99 -11.22 1.76 7.02
CA VAL A 99 -11.06 2.84 6.04
C VAL A 99 -10.61 2.30 4.69
N LYS A 100 -10.92 3.05 3.63
CA LYS A 100 -10.36 2.79 2.30
C LYS A 100 -9.00 3.50 2.19
N PRO A 101 -8.01 2.88 1.53
CA PRO A 101 -6.75 3.55 1.26
C PRO A 101 -6.89 4.56 0.12
N ASP A 102 -6.05 5.58 0.15
CA ASP A 102 -5.71 6.40 -1.01
C ASP A 102 -4.60 5.70 -1.79
N ILE A 103 -4.69 5.73 -3.12
CA ILE A 103 -3.73 5.07 -4.00
C ILE A 103 -3.21 6.06 -5.05
N TRP A 104 -1.90 6.14 -5.20
CA TRP A 104 -1.26 6.92 -6.26
C TRP A 104 0.01 6.23 -6.76
N VAL A 105 0.49 6.66 -7.93
CA VAL A 105 1.67 6.08 -8.57
C VAL A 105 2.77 7.13 -8.68
N LEU A 106 3.99 6.73 -8.33
CA LEU A 106 5.18 7.54 -8.41
C LEU A 106 6.16 6.95 -9.42
N LYS A 107 6.95 7.82 -10.02
CA LYS A 107 8.13 7.45 -10.79
C LYS A 107 9.34 8.02 -10.10
N GLU A 108 10.25 7.15 -9.69
CA GLU A 108 11.49 7.62 -9.06
C GLU A 108 12.34 8.40 -10.08
N PHE A 109 12.84 9.57 -9.69
CA PHE A 109 13.76 10.35 -10.53
C PHE A 109 15.23 10.23 -10.12
N ALA A 110 15.49 10.10 -8.82
CA ALA A 110 16.80 9.89 -8.21
C ALA A 110 16.62 9.31 -6.80
N ARG A 111 17.60 8.54 -6.34
CA ARG A 111 17.72 8.05 -4.96
C ARG A 111 19.15 8.30 -4.50
N ASN A 112 19.31 8.96 -3.36
CA ASN A 112 20.61 9.12 -2.73
C ASN A 112 20.73 8.10 -1.59
N THR A 113 21.77 7.28 -1.61
CA THR A 113 22.10 6.35 -0.51
C THR A 113 23.37 6.84 0.14
N VAL A 114 23.29 7.22 1.42
CA VAL A 114 24.45 7.60 2.25
C VAL A 114 25.00 6.40 3.00
#